data_AF-A0A0M9F077-F1
#
_entry.id   AF-A0A0M9F077-F1
#
_cell.length_a   1.000
_cell.length_b   1.000
_cell.length_c   1.000
_cell.angle_alpha   90.00
_cell.angle_beta   90.00
_cell.angle_gamma   90.00
#
_symmetry.space_group_name_H-M   'P 1'
#
loop_
_entity.id
_entity.type
_entity.pdbx_description
1 polymer ?
#
loop_
_entity_poly.entity_id
_entity_poly.type
_entity_poly.pdbx_seq_one_letter_code
_entity_poly.pdbx_strand_id
1 'polypeptide(L)'
;MHRHRPGLENITAALLLPIVPAVVAAATGGIVAEELPDHHHALTTVIASYVLWGIGESFSAIVLALYFHRLTIHSIPPKEVIVSVFLPIGPLGQGGFGIQQLGKVAMHVVPKSNAFGEVAARAGEMLYVLGVFFGIVMWGFALVWLSFALISIAMMPNVPRNLGAWGYTFPLGVLATCSNALAENLDSDFFKVATMIISLAVVLLWVVVATRTLKLAITGEMFHAPCLKDLREKSQAAGSDRRV
;
A
#
# COMPACT_ATOMS: atom_id res chain seq x y z
N MET A 1 -1.03 -14.86 26.76
CA MET A 1 -0.44 -14.36 25.50
C MET A 1 1.07 -14.38 25.62
N HIS A 2 1.71 -15.46 25.16
CA HIS A 2 3.15 -15.58 25.01
C HIS A 2 3.50 -15.29 23.52
N ARG A 3 4.67 -14.84 23.06
CA ARG A 3 5.96 -14.46 23.68
C ARG A 3 6.88 -14.06 22.51
N HIS A 4 6.66 -12.90 21.91
CA HIS A 4 7.69 -12.21 21.13
C HIS A 4 7.54 -10.74 21.48
N ARG A 5 8.59 -10.16 22.06
CA ARG A 5 8.77 -8.71 22.11
C ARG A 5 9.72 -8.41 20.96
N PRO A 6 9.24 -8.10 19.74
CA PRO A 6 10.11 -7.39 18.82
C PRO A 6 10.49 -6.11 19.56
N GLY A 7 11.75 -5.96 19.94
CA GLY A 7 12.24 -4.66 20.40
C GLY A 7 11.91 -3.60 19.35
N LEU A 8 11.83 -2.33 19.75
CA LEU A 8 11.48 -1.23 18.84
C LEU A 8 12.42 -1.19 17.62
N GLU A 9 13.66 -1.66 17.76
CA GLU A 9 14.63 -1.81 16.68
C GLU A 9 14.17 -2.73 15.52
N ASN A 10 13.31 -3.70 15.82
CA ASN A 10 12.79 -4.71 14.88
C ASN A 10 11.47 -4.30 14.23
N ILE A 11 10.93 -3.11 14.55
CA ILE A 11 9.77 -2.57 13.84
C ILE A 11 10.18 -2.27 12.40
N THR A 12 9.50 -2.90 11.46
CA THR A 12 9.67 -2.66 10.03
C THR A 12 8.33 -2.27 9.41
N ALA A 13 8.38 -1.61 8.26
CA ALA A 13 7.17 -1.28 7.51
C ALA A 13 6.40 -2.54 7.02
N ALA A 14 6.97 -3.74 7.15
CA ALA A 14 6.28 -5.00 6.87
C ALA A 14 5.05 -5.23 7.77
N LEU A 15 4.94 -4.53 8.91
CA LEU A 15 3.72 -4.53 9.73
C LEU A 15 2.49 -3.99 8.97
N LEU A 16 2.69 -3.27 7.86
CA LEU A 16 1.61 -2.83 6.97
C LEU A 16 1.03 -3.95 6.11
N LEU A 17 1.76 -5.04 5.88
CA LEU A 17 1.32 -6.13 4.97
C LEU A 17 -0.06 -6.74 5.34
N PRO A 18 -0.40 -7.01 6.61
CA PRO A 18 -1.75 -7.48 6.96
C PRO A 18 -2.81 -6.37 6.99
N ILE A 19 -2.42 -5.09 6.99
CA ILE A 19 -3.33 -3.94 7.11
C ILE A 19 -3.76 -3.43 5.73
N VAL A 20 -2.81 -3.30 4.81
CA VAL A 20 -3.03 -2.78 3.45
C VAL A 20 -4.17 -3.48 2.69
N PRO A 21 -4.37 -4.82 2.79
CA PRO A 21 -5.49 -5.48 2.13
C PRO A 21 -6.87 -4.91 2.49
N ALA A 22 -7.06 -4.41 3.73
CA ALA A 22 -8.32 -3.76 4.12
C ALA A 22 -8.52 -2.43 3.38
N VAL A 23 -7.46 -1.63 3.23
CA VAL A 23 -7.48 -0.37 2.45
C VAL A 23 -7.74 -0.65 0.96
N VAL A 24 -7.13 -1.70 0.42
CA VAL A 24 -7.36 -2.16 -0.96
C VAL A 24 -8.80 -2.60 -1.16
N ALA A 25 -9.34 -3.40 -0.24
CA ALA A 25 -10.71 -3.87 -0.29
C ALA A 25 -11.71 -2.70 -0.22
N ALA A 26 -11.46 -1.70 0.62
CA ALA A 26 -12.28 -0.50 0.70
C ALA A 26 -12.34 0.27 -0.63
N ALA A 27 -11.18 0.55 -1.22
CA ALA A 27 -11.12 1.25 -2.51
C ALA A 27 -11.78 0.44 -3.64
N THR A 28 -11.55 -0.88 -3.66
CA THR A 28 -12.17 -1.78 -4.64
C THR A 28 -13.68 -1.82 -4.46
N GLY A 29 -14.18 -1.83 -3.22
CA GLY A 29 -15.59 -1.75 -2.92
C GLY A 29 -16.23 -0.47 -3.45
N GLY A 30 -15.51 0.65 -3.44
CA GLY A 30 -15.93 1.89 -4.11
C GLY A 30 -16.08 1.75 -5.62
N ILE A 31 -15.18 1.05 -6.30
CA ILE A 31 -15.29 0.77 -7.75
C ILE A 31 -16.50 -0.15 -8.00
N VAL A 32 -16.64 -1.22 -7.23
CA VAL A 32 -17.74 -2.18 -7.37
C VAL A 32 -19.09 -1.50 -7.11
N ALA A 33 -19.18 -0.63 -6.10
CA ALA A 33 -20.41 0.07 -5.76
C ALA A 33 -20.87 1.05 -6.85
N GLU A 34 -19.96 1.58 -7.66
CA GLU A 34 -20.30 2.45 -8.81
C GLU A 34 -21.08 1.67 -9.88
N GLU A 35 -20.76 0.39 -10.07
CA GLU A 35 -21.32 -0.47 -11.12
C GLU A 35 -22.52 -1.32 -10.65
N LEU A 36 -22.87 -1.28 -9.35
CA LEU A 36 -23.95 -2.09 -8.81
C LEU A 36 -25.33 -1.54 -9.24
N PRO A 37 -26.19 -2.36 -9.89
CA PRO A 37 -27.49 -1.90 -10.37
C PRO A 37 -28.49 -1.71 -9.23
N ASP A 38 -28.37 -2.52 -8.17
CA ASP A 38 -29.24 -2.40 -6.99
C ASP A 38 -28.71 -1.32 -6.04
N HIS A 39 -29.56 -0.35 -5.76
CA HIS A 39 -29.21 0.81 -4.94
C HIS A 39 -28.86 0.42 -3.49
N HIS A 40 -29.58 -0.54 -2.91
CA HIS A 40 -29.33 -0.98 -1.53
C HIS A 40 -27.99 -1.73 -1.42
N HIS A 41 -27.65 -2.56 -2.40
CA HIS A 41 -26.36 -3.22 -2.48
C HIS A 41 -25.23 -2.21 -2.65
N ALA A 42 -25.38 -1.21 -3.54
CA ALA A 42 -24.40 -0.14 -3.71
C ALA A 42 -24.15 0.63 -2.40
N LEU A 43 -25.22 1.05 -1.71
CA LEU A 43 -25.13 1.74 -0.42
C LEU A 43 -24.45 0.87 0.65
N THR A 44 -24.84 -0.41 0.75
CA THR A 44 -24.24 -1.35 1.70
C THR A 44 -22.75 -1.54 1.44
N THR A 45 -22.35 -1.68 0.18
CA THR A 45 -20.94 -1.80 -0.22
C THR A 45 -20.16 -0.52 0.12
N VAL A 46 -20.72 0.67 -0.12
CA VAL A 46 -20.08 1.95 0.26
C VAL A 46 -19.88 2.04 1.76
N ILE A 47 -20.89 1.70 2.57
CA ILE A 47 -20.80 1.74 4.04
C ILE A 47 -19.72 0.75 4.54
N ALA A 48 -19.76 -0.49 4.06
CA ALA A 48 -18.75 -1.49 4.41
C ALA A 48 -17.34 -1.04 4.02
N SER A 49 -17.21 -0.38 2.87
CA SER A 49 -15.94 0.15 2.38
C SER A 49 -15.42 1.30 3.24
N TYR A 50 -16.28 2.23 3.69
CA TYR A 50 -15.88 3.26 4.65
C TYR A 50 -15.39 2.66 5.98
N VAL A 51 -16.04 1.59 6.47
CA VAL A 51 -15.60 0.86 7.67
C VAL A 51 -14.21 0.25 7.46
N LEU A 52 -14.01 -0.46 6.34
CA LEU A 52 -12.71 -1.06 6.00
C LEU A 52 -11.61 -0.01 5.81
N TRP A 53 -11.95 1.11 5.18
CA TRP A 53 -11.05 2.25 5.01
C TRP A 53 -10.63 2.81 6.38
N GLY A 54 -11.60 3.07 7.27
CA GLY A 54 -11.33 3.59 8.60
C GLY A 54 -10.45 2.66 9.45
N ILE A 55 -10.72 1.34 9.41
CA ILE A 55 -9.88 0.34 10.07
C ILE A 55 -8.47 0.36 9.48
N GLY A 56 -8.35 0.24 8.15
CA GLY A 56 -7.07 0.17 7.46
C GLY A 56 -6.21 1.40 7.68
N GLU A 57 -6.79 2.59 7.59
CA GLU A 57 -6.06 3.85 7.74
C GLU A 57 -5.67 4.12 9.19
N SER A 58 -6.53 3.80 10.16
CA SER A 58 -6.21 3.96 11.59
C SER A 58 -5.04 3.08 12.01
N PHE A 59 -5.03 1.80 11.62
CA PHE A 59 -3.91 0.92 11.93
C PHE A 59 -2.65 1.29 11.13
N SER A 60 -2.80 1.76 9.89
CA SER A 60 -1.67 2.28 9.11
C SER A 60 -1.03 3.48 9.79
N ALA A 61 -1.81 4.44 10.30
CA ALA A 61 -1.31 5.61 11.02
C ALA A 61 -0.49 5.23 12.27
N ILE A 62 -0.96 4.25 13.04
CA ILE A 62 -0.23 3.72 14.21
C ILE A 62 1.12 3.13 13.77
N VAL A 63 1.13 2.29 12.74
CA VAL A 63 2.36 1.66 12.23
C VAL A 63 3.31 2.70 11.65
N LEU A 64 2.81 3.70 10.92
CA LEU A 64 3.61 4.78 10.35
C LEU A 64 4.25 5.64 11.44
N ALA A 65 3.53 5.96 12.51
CA ALA A 65 4.10 6.70 13.64
C ALA A 65 5.22 5.91 14.33
N LEU A 66 5.01 4.62 14.59
CA LEU A 66 6.03 3.75 15.17
C LEU A 66 7.25 3.60 14.25
N TYR A 67 7.01 3.42 12.96
CA TYR A 67 8.08 3.28 11.96
C TYR A 67 8.87 4.58 11.79
N PHE A 68 8.20 5.73 11.77
CA PHE A 68 8.84 7.05 11.74
C PHE A 68 9.72 7.25 12.97
N HIS A 69 9.20 6.97 14.17
CA HIS A 69 9.99 7.05 15.40
C HIS A 69 11.23 6.15 15.34
N ARG A 70 11.07 4.92 14.85
CA ARG A 70 12.18 3.98 14.64
C ARG A 70 13.23 4.52 13.66
N LEU A 71 12.83 5.18 12.57
CA LEU A 71 13.76 5.81 11.62
C LEU A 71 14.49 7.03 12.21
N THR A 72 13.92 7.72 13.20
CA THR A 72 14.60 8.83 13.88
C THR A 72 15.67 8.38 14.89
N ILE A 73 15.56 7.16 15.42
CA ILE A 73 16.44 6.65 16.48
C ILE A 73 17.47 5.65 15.94
N HIS A 74 17.10 4.87 14.93
CA HIS A 74 17.92 3.81 14.37
C HIS A 74 18.29 4.08 12.92
N SER A 75 19.44 3.55 12.50
CA SER A 75 19.91 3.66 11.13
C SER A 75 18.90 3.09 10.11
N ILE A 76 19.01 3.58 8.87
CA ILE A 76 18.21 3.13 7.72
C ILE A 76 18.21 1.59 7.66
N PRO A 77 17.07 0.94 7.36
CA PRO A 77 16.95 -0.51 7.39
C PRO A 77 18.04 -1.24 6.57
N PRO A 78 18.45 -2.45 6.98
CA PRO A 78 19.40 -3.28 6.23
C PRO A 78 18.99 -3.51 4.77
N LYS A 79 19.96 -3.81 3.90
CA LYS A 79 19.76 -3.91 2.44
C LYS A 79 18.66 -4.90 2.06
N GLU A 80 18.51 -5.95 2.86
CA GLU A 80 17.58 -7.06 2.66
C GLU A 80 16.11 -6.61 2.71
N VAL A 81 15.82 -5.49 3.40
CA VAL A 81 14.47 -4.94 3.58
C VAL A 81 14.30 -3.58 2.91
N ILE A 82 15.19 -3.16 2.00
CA ILE A 82 15.07 -1.84 1.35
C ILE A 82 13.73 -1.67 0.63
N VAL A 83 13.14 -2.74 0.07
CA VAL A 83 11.81 -2.68 -0.54
C VAL A 83 10.75 -2.17 0.43
N SER A 84 10.89 -2.51 1.72
CA SER A 84 9.92 -2.15 2.75
C SER A 84 9.78 -0.64 2.95
N VAL A 85 10.78 0.17 2.56
CA VAL A 85 10.70 1.64 2.68
C VAL A 85 9.62 2.26 1.77
N PHE A 86 9.13 1.52 0.76
CA PHE A 86 8.02 1.94 -0.08
C PHE A 86 6.65 1.55 0.49
N LEU A 87 6.58 0.60 1.43
CA LEU A 87 5.31 0.14 1.99
C LEU A 87 4.46 1.24 2.63
N PRO A 88 5.02 2.28 3.28
CA PRO A 88 4.26 3.43 3.75
C PRO A 88 3.43 4.15 2.67
N ILE A 89 3.90 4.16 1.42
CA ILE A 89 3.19 4.79 0.30
C ILE A 89 1.93 3.97 -0.05
N GLY A 90 1.91 2.67 0.25
CA GLY A 90 0.78 1.77 0.00
C GLY A 90 -0.55 2.27 0.59
N PRO A 91 -0.70 2.34 1.92
CA PRO A 91 -1.94 2.83 2.54
C PRO A 91 -2.23 4.30 2.20
N LEU A 92 -1.20 5.16 2.06
CA LEU A 92 -1.41 6.58 1.75
C LEU A 92 -1.94 6.80 0.31
N GLY A 93 -1.35 6.12 -0.68
CA GLY A 93 -1.80 6.17 -2.06
C GLY A 93 -3.14 5.45 -2.24
N GLN A 94 -3.24 4.20 -1.77
CA GLN A 94 -4.47 3.42 -1.93
C GLN A 94 -5.63 3.99 -1.11
N GLY A 95 -5.37 4.45 0.10
CA GLY A 95 -6.35 5.09 0.96
C GLY A 95 -6.78 6.45 0.40
N GLY A 96 -5.85 7.23 -0.16
CA GLY A 96 -6.15 8.49 -0.84
C GLY A 96 -6.98 8.30 -2.11
N PHE A 97 -6.70 7.28 -2.91
CA PHE A 97 -7.57 6.89 -4.03
C PHE A 97 -8.94 6.39 -3.54
N GLY A 98 -8.93 5.49 -2.55
CA GLY A 98 -10.15 4.87 -2.03
C GLY A 98 -11.14 5.87 -1.45
N ILE A 99 -10.68 6.86 -0.68
CA ILE A 99 -11.57 7.86 -0.09
C ILE A 99 -12.18 8.80 -1.12
N GLN A 100 -11.43 9.13 -2.18
CA GLN A 100 -11.95 9.87 -3.34
C GLN A 100 -13.03 9.08 -4.07
N GLN A 101 -12.76 7.81 -4.37
CA GLN A 101 -13.72 6.92 -5.04
C GLN A 101 -14.99 6.72 -4.21
N LEU A 102 -14.86 6.51 -2.90
CA LEU A 102 -16.02 6.38 -2.01
C LEU A 102 -16.84 7.67 -1.95
N GLY A 103 -16.18 8.83 -1.88
CA GLY A 103 -16.84 10.13 -1.94
C GLY A 103 -17.61 10.34 -3.25
N LYS A 104 -17.01 9.98 -4.39
CA LYS A 104 -17.65 10.04 -5.72
C LYS A 104 -18.94 9.21 -5.75
N VAL A 105 -18.88 7.96 -5.31
CA VAL A 105 -20.06 7.09 -5.28
C VAL A 105 -21.09 7.58 -4.26
N ALA A 106 -20.64 8.09 -3.11
CA ALA A 106 -21.51 8.64 -2.07
C ALA A 106 -22.41 9.77 -2.59
N MET A 107 -21.93 10.63 -3.50
CA MET A 107 -22.78 11.67 -4.13
C MET A 107 -23.99 11.10 -4.86
N HIS A 108 -23.90 9.87 -5.37
CA HIS A 108 -24.96 9.25 -6.15
C HIS A 108 -25.85 8.32 -5.32
N VAL A 109 -25.28 7.66 -4.31
CA VAL A 109 -26.02 6.69 -3.50
C VAL A 109 -26.68 7.33 -2.27
N VAL A 110 -26.01 8.23 -1.56
CA VAL A 110 -26.56 8.81 -0.32
C VAL A 110 -27.88 9.54 -0.56
N PRO A 111 -28.07 10.36 -1.62
CA PRO A 111 -29.30 11.11 -1.83
C PRO A 111 -30.53 10.25 -2.15
N LYS A 112 -30.31 9.01 -2.60
CA LYS A 112 -31.38 8.04 -2.93
C LYS A 112 -31.75 7.15 -1.74
N SER A 113 -31.03 7.27 -0.64
CA SER A 113 -31.27 6.53 0.58
C SER A 113 -32.25 7.26 1.50
N ASN A 114 -32.85 6.55 2.45
CA ASN A 114 -33.64 7.16 3.52
C ASN A 114 -32.76 7.78 4.63
N ALA A 115 -31.43 7.72 4.50
CA ALA A 115 -30.50 8.29 5.47
C ALA A 115 -30.45 9.81 5.32
N PHE A 116 -30.19 10.52 6.43
CA PHE A 116 -30.03 11.98 6.47
C PHE A 116 -31.26 12.82 6.03
N GLY A 117 -32.39 12.20 5.70
CA GLY A 117 -33.64 12.90 5.37
C GLY A 117 -33.47 13.97 4.29
N GLU A 118 -33.96 15.17 4.55
CA GLU A 118 -33.89 16.30 3.60
C GLU A 118 -32.46 16.75 3.25
N VAL A 119 -31.45 16.40 4.07
CA VAL A 119 -30.06 16.79 3.83
C VAL A 119 -29.23 15.68 3.17
N ALA A 120 -29.84 14.59 2.70
CA ALA A 120 -29.14 13.48 2.05
C ALA A 120 -28.30 13.89 0.83
N ALA A 121 -28.82 14.81 0.00
CA ALA A 121 -28.09 15.38 -1.12
C ALA A 121 -26.78 16.07 -0.66
N ARG A 122 -26.90 16.96 0.33
CA ARG A 122 -25.77 17.72 0.89
C ARG A 122 -24.77 16.81 1.62
N ALA A 123 -25.25 15.74 2.25
CA ALA A 123 -24.38 14.76 2.89
C ALA A 123 -23.50 14.02 1.87
N GLY A 124 -24.07 13.61 0.73
CA GLY A 124 -23.31 13.01 -0.37
C GLY A 124 -22.24 13.96 -0.93
N GLU A 125 -22.62 15.21 -1.23
CA GLU A 125 -21.69 16.26 -1.68
C GLU A 125 -20.56 16.50 -0.68
N MET A 126 -20.88 16.55 0.62
CA MET A 126 -19.89 16.73 1.68
C MET A 126 -18.90 15.56 1.73
N LEU A 127 -19.37 14.31 1.60
CA LEU A 127 -18.50 13.13 1.57
C LEU A 127 -17.55 13.14 0.37
N TYR A 128 -18.00 13.64 -0.78
CA TYR A 128 -17.14 13.83 -1.95
C TYR A 128 -16.05 14.89 -1.72
N VAL A 129 -16.44 16.08 -1.27
CA VAL A 129 -15.47 17.16 -1.01
C VAL A 129 -14.44 16.71 0.04
N LEU A 130 -14.89 16.04 1.11
CA LEU A 130 -13.99 15.47 2.11
C LEU A 130 -13.09 14.38 1.52
N GLY A 131 -13.62 13.52 0.63
CA GLY A 131 -12.84 12.51 -0.06
C GLY A 131 -11.70 13.11 -0.87
N VAL A 132 -11.97 14.15 -1.65
CA VAL A 132 -10.93 14.88 -2.41
C VAL A 132 -9.92 15.54 -1.46
N PHE A 133 -10.40 16.21 -0.41
CA PHE A 133 -9.53 16.86 0.57
C PHE A 133 -8.58 15.87 1.26
N PHE A 134 -9.10 14.75 1.78
CA PHE A 134 -8.26 13.70 2.38
C PHE A 134 -7.34 13.06 1.35
N GLY A 135 -7.79 12.88 0.10
CA GLY A 135 -6.95 12.44 -1.01
C GLY A 135 -5.71 13.31 -1.20
N ILE A 136 -5.86 14.64 -1.21
CA ILE A 136 -4.74 15.60 -1.31
C ILE A 136 -3.79 15.47 -0.12
N VAL A 137 -4.32 15.42 1.11
CA VAL A 137 -3.52 15.32 2.33
C VAL A 137 -2.69 14.03 2.35
N MET A 138 -3.32 12.89 2.02
CA MET A 138 -2.65 11.60 1.97
C MET A 138 -1.61 11.54 0.85
N TRP A 139 -1.92 12.10 -0.32
CA TRP A 139 -0.97 12.21 -1.43
C TRP A 139 0.27 13.04 -1.06
N GLY A 140 0.07 14.19 -0.40
CA GLY A 140 1.17 15.01 0.09
C GLY A 140 2.04 14.27 1.12
N PHE A 141 1.42 13.52 2.03
CA PHE A 141 2.17 12.72 2.99
C PHE A 141 2.94 11.56 2.32
N ALA A 142 2.36 10.94 1.29
CA ALA A 142 3.02 9.90 0.51
C ALA A 142 4.31 10.38 -0.16
N LEU A 143 4.39 11.65 -0.57
CA LEU A 143 5.62 12.24 -1.14
C LEU A 143 6.78 12.28 -0.14
N VAL A 144 6.52 12.48 1.15
CA VAL A 144 7.57 12.43 2.19
C VAL A 144 8.18 11.04 2.23
N TRP A 145 7.34 10.01 2.25
CA TRP A 145 7.78 8.62 2.25
C TRP A 145 8.46 8.22 0.93
N LEU A 146 7.98 8.71 -0.21
CA LEU A 146 8.64 8.54 -1.50
C LEU A 146 10.05 9.16 -1.48
N SER A 147 10.20 10.34 -0.89
CA SER A 147 11.51 11.00 -0.77
C SER A 147 12.47 10.16 0.08
N PHE A 148 12.02 9.65 1.23
CA PHE A 148 12.83 8.74 2.05
C PHE A 148 13.19 7.46 1.30
N ALA A 149 12.27 6.93 0.52
CA ALA A 149 12.47 5.73 -0.27
C ALA A 149 13.54 5.93 -1.36
N LEU A 150 13.47 7.04 -2.10
CA LEU A 150 14.43 7.39 -3.14
C LEU A 150 15.82 7.69 -2.58
N ILE A 151 15.91 8.43 -1.47
CA ILE A 151 17.18 8.68 -0.77
C ILE A 151 17.81 7.35 -0.30
N SER A 152 16.99 6.47 0.29
CA SER A 152 17.46 5.16 0.75
C SER A 152 18.01 4.31 -0.39
N ILE A 153 17.39 4.33 -1.57
CA ILE A 153 17.92 3.66 -2.77
C ILE A 153 19.22 4.31 -3.24
N ALA A 154 19.27 5.65 -3.34
CA ALA A 154 20.43 6.37 -3.85
C ALA A 154 21.69 6.16 -2.99
N MET A 155 21.52 6.00 -1.68
CA MET A 155 22.61 5.72 -0.74
C MET A 155 23.05 4.25 -0.73
N MET A 156 22.35 3.35 -1.45
CA MET A 156 22.59 1.91 -1.36
C MET A 156 23.43 1.40 -2.54
N PRO A 157 24.69 0.96 -2.32
CA PRO A 157 25.61 0.63 -3.42
C PRO A 157 25.23 -0.61 -4.23
N ASN A 158 24.35 -1.47 -3.72
CA ASN A 158 23.87 -2.68 -4.41
C ASN A 158 22.46 -3.04 -3.93
N VAL A 159 21.44 -2.78 -4.76
CA VAL A 159 20.06 -3.19 -4.48
C VAL A 159 19.93 -4.71 -4.72
N PRO A 160 19.39 -5.48 -3.76
CA PRO A 160 19.24 -6.93 -3.91
C PRO A 160 18.38 -7.31 -5.12
N ARG A 161 18.81 -8.34 -5.86
CA ARG A 161 18.06 -8.91 -7.00
C ARG A 161 17.19 -10.08 -6.56
N ASN A 162 16.27 -9.83 -5.63
CA ASN A 162 15.35 -10.85 -5.14
C ASN A 162 13.90 -10.54 -5.55
N LEU A 163 12.99 -11.50 -5.34
CA LEU A 163 11.55 -11.34 -5.61
C LEU A 163 10.90 -10.19 -4.83
N GLY A 164 11.55 -9.70 -3.77
CA GLY A 164 11.12 -8.51 -3.04
C GLY A 164 11.01 -7.28 -3.93
N ALA A 165 11.69 -7.21 -5.07
CA ALA A 165 11.58 -6.08 -5.99
C ALA A 165 10.14 -5.83 -6.52
N TRP A 166 9.24 -6.81 -6.45
CA TRP A 166 7.82 -6.59 -6.74
C TRP A 166 7.13 -5.64 -5.75
N GLY A 167 7.67 -5.47 -4.54
CA GLY A 167 7.13 -4.54 -3.55
C GLY A 167 7.30 -3.05 -3.92
N TYR A 168 8.00 -2.71 -5.00
CA TYR A 168 8.09 -1.34 -5.50
C TYR A 168 6.88 -0.93 -6.36
N THR A 169 6.29 -1.88 -7.11
CA THR A 169 5.29 -1.55 -8.14
C THR A 169 3.95 -1.18 -7.54
N PHE A 170 3.51 -1.90 -6.50
CA PHE A 170 2.23 -1.62 -5.85
C PHE A 170 2.18 -0.21 -5.24
N PRO A 171 3.12 0.22 -4.37
CA PRO A 171 3.03 1.54 -3.75
C PRO A 171 3.11 2.70 -4.75
N LEU A 172 3.95 2.60 -5.78
CA LEU A 172 3.99 3.61 -6.83
C LEU A 172 2.74 3.58 -7.72
N GLY A 173 2.18 2.40 -7.98
CA GLY A 173 0.94 2.25 -8.73
C GLY A 173 -0.25 2.92 -8.03
N VAL A 174 -0.40 2.70 -6.72
CA VAL A 174 -1.48 3.33 -5.94
C VAL A 174 -1.28 4.83 -5.73
N LEU A 175 -0.03 5.31 -5.74
CA LEU A 175 0.25 6.73 -5.79
C LEU A 175 -0.19 7.34 -7.14
N ALA A 176 0.03 6.63 -8.25
CA ALA A 176 -0.42 7.06 -9.57
C ALA A 176 -1.96 7.09 -9.68
N THR A 177 -2.67 6.09 -9.15
CA THR A 177 -4.14 6.09 -9.16
C THR A 177 -4.71 7.21 -8.29
N CYS A 178 -4.10 7.49 -7.13
CA CYS A 178 -4.46 8.63 -6.30
C CYS A 178 -4.23 9.97 -7.03
N SER A 179 -3.09 10.13 -7.71
CA SER A 179 -2.82 11.29 -8.57
C SER A 179 -3.84 11.43 -9.69
N ASN A 180 -4.25 10.33 -10.33
CA ASN A 180 -5.23 10.37 -11.42
C ASN A 180 -6.59 10.85 -10.91
N ALA A 181 -7.05 10.30 -9.79
CA ALA A 181 -8.28 10.75 -9.16
C ALA A 181 -8.22 12.24 -8.79
N LEU A 182 -7.08 12.73 -8.26
CA LEU A 182 -6.90 14.15 -7.99
C LEU A 182 -6.89 15.01 -9.26
N ALA A 183 -6.32 14.48 -10.35
CA ALA A 183 -6.31 15.16 -11.65
C ALA A 183 -7.74 15.37 -12.18
N GLU A 184 -8.59 14.35 -12.07
CA GLU A 184 -9.99 14.41 -12.48
C GLU A 184 -10.81 15.31 -11.55
N ASN A 185 -10.70 15.15 -10.23
CA ASN A 185 -11.52 15.88 -9.26
C ASN A 185 -11.16 17.37 -9.16
N LEU A 186 -9.89 17.74 -9.39
CA LEU A 186 -9.41 19.13 -9.30
C LEU A 186 -9.24 19.82 -10.66
N ASP A 187 -9.48 19.09 -11.76
CA ASP A 187 -9.15 19.51 -13.14
C ASP A 187 -7.77 20.17 -13.25
N SER A 188 -6.75 19.49 -12.73
CA SER A 188 -5.43 20.08 -12.56
C SER A 188 -4.40 19.46 -13.49
N ASP A 189 -3.82 20.28 -14.37
CA ASP A 189 -2.76 19.84 -15.29
C ASP A 189 -1.51 19.34 -14.55
N PHE A 190 -1.23 19.89 -13.36
CA PHE A 190 -0.16 19.39 -12.50
C PHE A 190 -0.36 17.90 -12.16
N PHE A 191 -1.56 17.53 -11.70
CA PHE A 191 -1.86 16.15 -11.34
C PHE A 191 -1.96 15.24 -12.59
N LYS A 192 -2.38 15.76 -13.75
CA LYS A 192 -2.33 15.02 -15.03
C LYS A 192 -0.89 14.65 -15.40
N VAL A 193 0.03 15.61 -15.32
CA VAL A 193 1.46 15.38 -15.60
C VAL A 193 2.08 14.45 -14.54
N ALA A 194 1.78 14.66 -13.25
CA ALA A 194 2.27 13.79 -12.18
C ALA A 194 1.82 12.34 -12.38
N THR A 195 0.55 12.14 -12.71
CA THR A 195 -0.01 10.82 -13.03
C THR A 195 0.75 10.16 -14.19
N MET A 196 1.01 10.90 -15.27
CA MET A 196 1.76 10.39 -16.42
C MET A 196 3.18 9.95 -16.03
N ILE A 197 3.91 10.79 -15.30
CA ILE A 197 5.30 10.51 -14.87
C ILE A 197 5.34 9.28 -13.96
N ILE A 198 4.49 9.23 -12.94
CA ILE A 198 4.47 8.13 -11.97
C ILE A 198 4.04 6.84 -12.66
N SER A 199 3.02 6.88 -13.54
CA SER A 199 2.57 5.71 -14.29
C SER A 199 3.66 5.16 -15.22
N LEU A 200 4.38 6.03 -15.94
CA LEU A 200 5.49 5.61 -16.79
C LEU A 200 6.61 4.97 -15.95
N ALA A 201 6.94 5.56 -14.79
CA ALA A 201 7.92 4.99 -13.87
C ALA A 201 7.50 3.60 -13.37
N VAL A 202 6.21 3.40 -13.06
CA VAL A 202 5.66 2.09 -12.66
C VAL A 202 5.79 1.07 -13.78
N VAL A 203 5.46 1.43 -15.02
CA VAL A 203 5.56 0.53 -16.18
C VAL A 203 7.02 0.13 -16.43
N LEU A 204 7.94 1.09 -16.42
CA LEU A 204 9.37 0.81 -16.60
C LEU A 204 9.91 -0.10 -15.50
N LEU A 205 9.56 0.20 -14.25
CA LEU A 205 9.93 -0.61 -13.10
C LEU A 205 9.37 -2.03 -13.22
N TRP A 206 8.10 -2.17 -13.60
CA TRP A 206 7.47 -3.46 -13.84
C TRP A 206 8.20 -4.27 -14.90
N VAL A 207 8.57 -3.67 -16.04
CA VAL A 207 9.34 -4.34 -17.09
C VAL A 207 10.71 -4.80 -16.58
N VAL A 208 11.41 -3.97 -15.81
CA VAL A 208 12.70 -4.33 -15.20
C VAL A 208 12.54 -5.48 -14.22
N VAL A 209 11.53 -5.45 -13.35
CA VAL A 209 11.30 -6.51 -12.35
C VAL A 209 10.85 -7.80 -13.03
N ALA A 210 9.95 -7.73 -14.02
CA ALA A 210 9.47 -8.87 -14.78
C ALA A 210 10.61 -9.56 -15.56
N THR A 211 11.44 -8.80 -16.27
CA THR A 211 12.59 -9.35 -17.02
C THR A 211 13.62 -10.00 -16.10
N ARG A 212 13.89 -9.42 -14.92
CA ARG A 212 14.77 -10.02 -13.90
C ARG A 212 14.16 -11.30 -13.33
N THR A 213 12.87 -11.27 -13.01
CA THR A 213 12.12 -12.43 -12.52
C THR A 213 12.18 -13.57 -13.54
N LEU A 214 11.95 -13.27 -14.82
CA LEU A 214 12.03 -14.26 -15.90
C LEU A 214 13.44 -14.86 -16.03
N LYS A 215 14.49 -14.04 -15.96
CA LYS A 215 15.88 -14.53 -15.96
C LYS A 215 16.16 -15.47 -14.79
N LEU A 216 15.76 -15.09 -13.57
CA LEU A 216 15.94 -15.92 -12.36
C LEU A 216 15.12 -17.22 -12.41
N ALA A 217 13.95 -17.20 -13.05
CA ALA A 217 13.13 -18.39 -13.25
C ALA A 217 13.81 -19.35 -14.23
N ILE A 218 14.35 -18.83 -15.33
CA ILE A 218 15.05 -19.61 -16.35
C ILE A 218 16.36 -20.20 -15.80
N THR A 219 17.13 -19.44 -14.99
CA THR A 219 18.38 -19.95 -14.39
C THR A 219 18.14 -20.91 -13.22
N GLY A 220 16.90 -21.06 -12.75
CA GLY A 220 16.55 -21.89 -11.58
C GLY A 220 16.96 -21.29 -10.23
N GLU A 221 17.68 -20.16 -10.23
CA GLU A 221 18.14 -19.47 -9.01
C GLU A 221 16.97 -18.93 -8.18
N MET A 222 15.81 -18.67 -8.81
CA MET A 222 14.59 -18.25 -8.11
C MET A 222 14.10 -19.27 -7.07
N PHE A 223 14.26 -20.56 -7.36
CA PHE A 223 13.75 -21.64 -6.52
C PHE A 223 14.81 -22.16 -5.54
N HIS A 224 16.01 -21.59 -5.57
CA HIS A 224 17.06 -21.94 -4.65
C HIS A 224 16.76 -21.32 -3.28
N ALA A 225 16.28 -22.16 -2.35
CA ALA A 225 15.97 -21.77 -0.98
C ALA A 225 17.18 -22.03 -0.05
N PRO A 226 18.08 -21.04 0.18
CA PRO A 226 19.24 -21.23 1.06
C PRO A 226 18.86 -21.60 2.49
N CYS A 227 17.68 -21.17 2.98
CA CYS A 227 17.17 -21.55 4.30
C CYS A 227 16.90 -23.06 4.48
N LEU A 228 16.76 -23.81 3.38
CA LEU A 228 16.65 -25.28 3.41
C LEU A 228 18.01 -25.98 3.50
N LYS A 229 19.13 -25.30 3.17
CA LYS A 229 20.48 -25.84 3.39
C LYS A 229 20.79 -25.93 4.89
N ASP A 230 20.49 -24.89 5.65
CA ASP A 230 20.70 -24.86 7.11
C ASP A 230 19.89 -25.94 7.85
N LEU A 231 18.70 -26.28 7.36
CA LEU A 231 17.88 -27.39 7.90
C LEU A 231 18.50 -28.75 7.63
N ARG A 232 19.10 -28.93 6.45
CA ARG A 232 19.76 -30.17 6.06
C ARG A 232 21.05 -30.38 6.84
N GLU A 233 21.82 -29.33 7.06
CA GLU A 233 23.02 -29.34 7.91
C GLU A 233 22.68 -29.63 9.38
N LYS A 234 21.63 -28.98 9.94
CA LYS A 234 21.14 -29.29 11.29
C LYS A 234 20.61 -30.72 11.43
N SER A 235 19.91 -31.25 10.42
CA SER A 235 19.41 -32.63 10.43
C SER A 235 20.54 -33.66 10.31
N GLN A 236 21.63 -33.34 9.60
CA GLN A 236 22.81 -34.20 9.48
C GLN A 236 23.66 -34.18 10.76
N ALA A 237 23.81 -33.01 11.39
CA ALA A 237 24.46 -32.89 12.70
C ALA A 237 23.70 -33.66 13.80
N ALA A 238 22.37 -33.59 13.83
CA ALA A 238 21.55 -34.33 14.79
C ALA A 238 21.54 -35.86 14.57
N GLY A 239 21.81 -36.33 13.35
CA GLY A 239 21.96 -37.76 13.05
C GLY A 239 23.36 -38.31 13.34
N SER A 240 24.38 -37.45 13.33
CA SER A 240 25.77 -37.77 13.69
C SER A 240 25.95 -37.99 15.20
N ASP A 241 25.18 -37.29 16.03
CA ASP A 241 25.30 -37.28 17.49
C ASP A 241 24.57 -38.46 18.19
N ARG A 242 24.00 -39.40 17.41
CA ARG A 242 23.30 -40.60 17.92
C ARG A 242 24.14 -41.89 17.88
N ARG A 243 25.47 -41.77 17.78
CA ARG A 243 26.39 -42.90 17.97
C ARG A 243 27.21 -42.73 19.24
N VAL A 244 26.59 -43.01 20.38
CA VAL A 244 27.28 -43.45 21.61
C VAL A 244 26.43 -44.55 22.23
#